data_AF-X1ELT2-F1
#
_entry.id   AF-X1ELT2-F1
#
_cell.length_a   1.000
_cell.length_b   1.000
_cell.length_c   1.000
_cell.angle_alpha   90.00
_cell.angle_beta   90.00
_cell.angle_gamma   90.00
#
_symmetry.space_group_name_H-M   'P 1'
#
loop_
_entity.id
_entity.type
_entity.pdbx_description
1 polymer ?
#
loop_
_entity_poly.entity_id
_entity_poly.type
_entity_poly.pdbx_seq_one_letter_code
_entity_poly.pdbx_strand_id
1 'polypeptide(L)'
;DDKVVVMVGRRGGGKSWLIKDLMNYHQDIPVGTVISPTEPANKFFSHFVPPLFIYEEYHPSITANFMKRQKLMQKKINHGETDIDPRAFLIFDDCLYDNSWQKDKRIREVFMNGRHYKILYLLTMQHPLGIPPHLRTNIDFVFITMENIVSNRRRIWEHYAGVFPTFEMFCSTMDQCTENYECLVINNNSIQILVQF
;
A
#
# COMPACT_ATOMS: atom_id res chain seq x y z
N ASP A 1 3.23 1.44 -11.80
CA ASP A 1 2.04 0.69 -12.24
C ASP A 1 1.79 -0.60 -11.45
N ASP A 2 2.78 -1.45 -11.20
CA ASP A 2 2.58 -2.77 -10.55
C ASP A 2 3.43 -2.96 -9.28
N LYS A 3 3.41 -1.94 -8.42
CA LYS A 3 4.26 -1.81 -7.23
C LYS A 3 3.50 -2.13 -5.95
N VAL A 4 4.24 -2.65 -4.96
CA VAL A 4 3.76 -2.77 -3.57
C VAL A 4 4.21 -1.53 -2.80
N VAL A 5 3.26 -0.68 -2.43
CA VAL A 5 3.48 0.56 -1.69
C VAL A 5 2.86 0.44 -0.31
N VAL A 6 3.67 0.70 0.71
CA VAL A 6 3.24 0.69 2.10
C VAL A 6 3.36 2.08 2.67
N MET A 7 2.29 2.57 3.29
CA MET A 7 2.25 3.87 3.95
C MET A 7 2.10 3.67 5.46
N VAL A 8 3.04 4.17 6.25
CA VAL A 8 3.06 4.00 7.70
C VAL A 8 3.01 5.34 8.42
N GLY A 9 2.21 5.40 9.46
CA GLY A 9 2.18 6.52 10.41
C GLY A 9 0.80 6.74 11.02
N ARG A 10 0.73 7.71 11.94
CA ARG A 10 -0.42 7.89 12.82
C ARG A 10 -1.73 8.18 12.09
N ARG A 11 -2.84 7.98 12.80
CA ARG A 11 -4.17 8.42 12.33
C ARG A 11 -4.15 9.92 12.03
N GLY A 12 -4.76 10.32 10.91
CA GLY A 12 -4.76 11.70 10.45
C GLY A 12 -3.43 12.20 9.86
N GLY A 13 -2.41 11.35 9.74
CA GLY A 13 -1.11 11.71 9.16
C GLY A 13 -1.07 11.81 7.63
N GLY A 14 -2.21 11.93 6.95
CA GLY A 14 -2.24 12.13 5.49
C GLY A 14 -2.17 10.88 4.61
N LYS A 15 -2.11 9.65 5.17
CA LYS A 15 -1.98 8.40 4.39
C LYS A 15 -3.02 8.23 3.26
N SER A 16 -4.30 8.47 3.53
CA SER A 16 -5.35 8.36 2.51
C SER A 16 -5.20 9.43 1.42
N TRP A 17 -4.70 10.62 1.77
CA TRP A 17 -4.38 11.68 0.80
C TRP A 17 -3.19 11.30 -0.09
N LEU A 18 -2.14 10.70 0.48
CA LEU A 18 -1.05 10.13 -0.30
C LEU A 18 -1.54 9.05 -1.27
N ILE A 19 -2.50 8.21 -0.88
CA ILE A 19 -3.16 7.29 -1.81
C ILE A 19 -3.84 8.05 -2.94
N LYS A 20 -4.66 9.07 -2.62
CA LYS A 20 -5.38 9.85 -3.63
C LYS A 20 -4.41 10.50 -4.62
N ASP A 21 -3.32 11.09 -4.14
CA ASP A 21 -2.32 11.71 -4.99
C ASP A 21 -1.62 10.69 -5.88
N LEU A 22 -1.24 9.52 -5.33
CA LEU A 22 -0.68 8.43 -6.12
C LEU A 22 -1.68 7.92 -7.17
N MET A 23 -2.96 7.80 -6.82
CA MET A 23 -4.03 7.39 -7.73
C MET A 23 -4.31 8.42 -8.83
N ASN A 24 -4.05 9.71 -8.61
CA ASN A 24 -4.13 10.73 -9.65
C ASN A 24 -3.12 10.51 -10.78
N TYR A 25 -1.97 9.91 -10.50
CA TYR A 25 -0.99 9.50 -11.51
C TYR A 25 -1.31 8.15 -12.17
N HIS A 26 -2.32 7.44 -11.68
CA HIS A 26 -2.73 6.11 -12.11
C HIS A 26 -4.22 6.04 -12.49
N GLN A 27 -4.78 7.15 -12.99
CA GLN A 27 -6.17 7.25 -13.41
C GLN A 27 -6.53 6.35 -14.60
N ASP A 28 -5.52 5.87 -15.33
CA ASP A 28 -5.66 4.98 -16.47
C ASP A 28 -5.73 3.49 -16.10
N ILE A 29 -5.55 3.13 -14.81
CA ILE A 29 -5.76 1.76 -14.34
C ILE A 29 -7.28 1.43 -14.41
N PRO A 30 -7.69 0.40 -15.16
CA PRO A 30 -9.09 0.21 -15.55
C PRO A 30 -10.01 -0.30 -14.45
N VAL A 31 -9.46 -0.87 -13.37
CA VAL A 31 -10.25 -1.42 -12.27
C VAL A 31 -9.48 -1.40 -10.97
N GLY A 32 -10.20 -1.42 -9.85
CA GLY A 32 -9.58 -1.79 -8.59
C GLY A 32 -10.56 -2.18 -7.52
N THR A 33 -10.02 -2.41 -6.33
CA THR A 33 -10.77 -2.80 -5.14
C THR A 33 -10.18 -2.10 -3.94
N VAL A 34 -11.05 -1.53 -3.10
CA VAL A 34 -10.68 -0.82 -1.88
C VAL A 34 -11.30 -1.53 -0.69
N ILE A 35 -10.53 -1.73 0.36
CA ILE A 35 -11.02 -2.16 1.67
C ILE A 35 -10.65 -1.06 2.65
N SER A 36 -11.63 -0.34 3.18
CA SER A 36 -11.42 0.74 4.15
C SER A 36 -12.53 0.73 5.21
N PRO A 37 -12.22 0.36 6.46
CA PRO A 37 -13.16 0.43 7.58
C PRO A 37 -13.61 1.87 7.90
N THR A 38 -12.90 2.88 7.38
CA THR A 38 -13.23 4.29 7.63
C THR A 38 -14.17 4.88 6.57
N GLU A 39 -14.36 4.20 5.43
CA GLU A 39 -15.19 4.68 4.33
C GLU A 39 -16.63 5.00 4.75
N PRO A 40 -17.34 4.20 5.57
CA PRO A 40 -18.70 4.51 5.99
C PRO A 40 -18.84 5.87 6.70
N ALA A 41 -17.76 6.32 7.35
CA ALA A 41 -17.73 7.55 8.12
C ALA A 41 -17.26 8.77 7.29
N ASN A 42 -16.23 8.61 6.46
CA ASN A 42 -15.59 9.74 5.77
C ASN A 42 -15.92 9.82 4.26
N LYS A 43 -16.43 8.75 3.65
CA LYS A 43 -16.70 8.62 2.22
C LYS A 43 -15.49 9.01 1.34
N PHE A 44 -14.26 8.78 1.79
CA PHE A 44 -13.07 9.30 1.12
C PHE A 44 -12.89 8.73 -0.28
N PHE A 45 -12.92 7.40 -0.42
CA PHE A 45 -12.64 6.71 -1.68
C PHE A 45 -13.80 6.79 -2.67
N SER A 46 -15.04 6.87 -2.21
CA SER A 46 -16.24 6.94 -3.06
C SER A 46 -16.30 8.20 -3.94
N HIS A 47 -15.46 9.20 -3.68
CA HIS A 47 -15.30 10.36 -4.57
C HIS A 47 -14.58 10.04 -5.89
N PHE A 48 -13.80 8.95 -5.95
CA PHE A 48 -12.97 8.60 -7.13
C PHE A 48 -12.91 7.10 -7.44
N VAL A 49 -13.51 6.25 -6.61
CA VAL A 49 -13.72 4.82 -6.86
C VAL A 49 -15.22 4.53 -6.77
N PRO A 50 -15.83 3.80 -7.73
CA PRO A 50 -17.24 3.46 -7.64
C PRO A 50 -17.55 2.67 -6.35
N PRO A 51 -18.61 3.02 -5.59
CA PRO A 51 -18.92 2.38 -4.30
C PRO A 51 -19.05 0.85 -4.36
N LEU A 52 -19.41 0.28 -5.52
CA LEU A 52 -19.49 -1.16 -5.76
C LEU A 52 -18.15 -1.90 -5.51
N PHE A 53 -17.02 -1.19 -5.61
CA PHE A 53 -15.68 -1.74 -5.43
C PHE A 53 -15.03 -1.37 -4.09
N ILE A 54 -15.78 -0.74 -3.19
CA ILE A 54 -15.30 -0.34 -1.86
C ILE A 54 -15.99 -1.21 -0.81
N TYR A 55 -15.18 -1.85 0.02
CA TYR A 55 -15.61 -2.75 1.08
C TYR A 55 -15.23 -2.17 2.44
N GLU A 56 -16.13 -2.29 3.41
CA GLU A 56 -15.90 -1.81 4.78
C GLU A 56 -14.96 -2.73 5.54
N GLU A 57 -15.10 -4.04 5.34
CA GLU A 57 -14.34 -5.06 6.05
C GLU A 57 -13.63 -6.01 5.09
N TYR A 58 -12.53 -6.59 5.57
CA TYR A 58 -11.82 -7.61 4.84
C TYR A 58 -12.59 -8.94 4.89
N HIS A 59 -12.81 -9.52 3.71
CA HIS A 59 -13.30 -10.88 3.57
C HIS A 59 -12.43 -11.66 2.57
N PRO A 60 -12.08 -12.93 2.85
CA PRO A 60 -11.30 -13.76 1.93
C PRO A 60 -11.93 -13.93 0.53
N SER A 61 -13.24 -13.72 0.39
CA SER A 61 -13.94 -13.74 -0.90
C SER A 61 -13.56 -12.56 -1.78
N ILE A 62 -13.28 -11.39 -1.21
CA ILE A 62 -12.90 -10.16 -1.94
C ILE A 62 -11.58 -10.41 -2.66
N THR A 63 -10.54 -10.83 -1.95
CA THR A 63 -9.24 -11.18 -2.55
C THR A 63 -9.32 -12.38 -3.48
N ALA A 64 -10.23 -13.34 -3.22
CA ALA A 64 -10.47 -14.46 -4.14
C ALA A 64 -10.94 -13.96 -5.50
N ASN A 65 -11.94 -13.09 -5.51
CA ASN A 65 -12.54 -12.55 -6.73
C ASN A 65 -11.55 -11.64 -7.47
N PHE A 66 -10.83 -10.78 -6.73
CA PHE A 66 -9.78 -9.94 -7.29
C PHE A 66 -8.70 -10.79 -7.98
N MET A 67 -8.13 -11.77 -7.30
CA MET A 67 -7.10 -12.64 -7.87
C MET A 67 -7.62 -13.54 -8.99
N LYS A 68 -8.89 -13.96 -8.93
CA LYS A 68 -9.54 -14.71 -10.02
C LYS A 68 -9.60 -13.86 -11.30
N ARG A 69 -9.98 -12.58 -11.21
CA ARG A 69 -9.93 -11.65 -12.35
C ARG A 69 -8.50 -11.54 -12.89
N GLN A 70 -7.51 -11.26 -12.04
CA GLN A 70 -6.14 -11.06 -12.50
C GLN A 70 -5.56 -12.31 -13.21
N LYS A 71 -5.83 -13.51 -12.67
CA LYS A 71 -5.44 -14.76 -13.32
C LYS A 71 -6.14 -14.97 -14.65
N LEU A 72 -7.40 -14.57 -14.78
CA LEU A 72 -8.13 -14.61 -16.05
C LEU A 72 -7.53 -13.65 -17.08
N MET A 73 -7.20 -12.42 -16.68
CA MET A 73 -6.58 -11.43 -17.58
C MET A 73 -5.22 -11.91 -18.08
N GLN A 74 -4.38 -12.45 -17.19
CA GLN A 74 -3.10 -13.02 -17.59
C GLN A 74 -3.25 -14.20 -18.54
N LYS A 75 -4.26 -15.06 -18.33
CA LYS A 75 -4.55 -16.15 -19.29
C LYS A 75 -4.90 -15.58 -20.66
N LYS A 76 -5.77 -14.58 -20.76
CA LYS A 76 -6.17 -13.97 -22.03
C LYS A 76 -4.97 -13.40 -22.80
N ILE A 77 -4.10 -12.67 -22.11
CA ILE A 77 -2.85 -12.13 -22.69
C ILE A 77 -1.95 -13.26 -23.20
N ASN A 78 -1.78 -14.32 -22.40
CA ASN A 78 -0.96 -15.48 -22.80
C ASN A 78 -1.55 -16.26 -23.98
N HIS A 79 -2.87 -16.14 -24.25
CA HIS A 79 -3.52 -16.68 -25.44
C HIS A 79 -3.48 -15.72 -26.64
N GLY A 80 -2.79 -14.58 -26.53
CA GLY A 80 -2.59 -13.64 -27.62
C GLY A 80 -3.63 -12.52 -27.71
N GLU A 81 -4.50 -12.33 -26.72
CA GLU A 81 -5.36 -11.14 -26.67
C GLU A 81 -4.49 -9.90 -26.39
N THR A 82 -4.41 -8.97 -27.34
CA THR A 82 -3.58 -7.76 -27.25
C THR A 82 -4.37 -6.49 -26.94
N ASP A 83 -5.69 -6.50 -27.09
CA ASP A 83 -6.59 -5.34 -26.88
C ASP A 83 -7.22 -5.35 -25.47
N ILE A 84 -6.46 -5.76 -24.46
CA ILE A 84 -6.91 -5.80 -23.07
C ILE A 84 -5.87 -5.19 -22.14
N ASP A 85 -6.33 -4.43 -21.15
CA ASP A 85 -5.49 -3.91 -20.07
C ASP A 85 -5.64 -4.79 -18.80
N PRO A 86 -4.59 -5.55 -18.41
CA PRO A 86 -4.65 -6.42 -17.23
C PRO A 86 -4.50 -5.66 -15.92
N ARG A 87 -4.10 -4.38 -15.94
CA ARG A 87 -3.75 -3.63 -14.74
C ARG A 87 -4.94 -3.55 -13.79
N ALA A 88 -4.64 -3.58 -12.50
CA ALA A 88 -5.62 -3.37 -11.45
C ALA A 88 -4.94 -2.77 -10.22
N PHE A 89 -5.69 -2.03 -9.41
CA PHE A 89 -5.23 -1.63 -8.08
C PHE A 89 -5.97 -2.36 -6.97
N LEU A 90 -5.26 -2.62 -5.87
CA LEU A 90 -5.82 -3.13 -4.62
C LEU A 90 -5.39 -2.19 -3.49
N ILE A 91 -6.34 -1.68 -2.73
CA ILE A 91 -6.08 -0.71 -1.66
C ILE A 91 -6.61 -1.27 -0.35
N PHE A 92 -5.72 -1.41 0.62
CA PHE A 92 -6.01 -1.82 1.98
C PHE A 92 -5.74 -0.61 2.88
N ASP A 93 -6.79 0.12 3.22
CA ASP A 93 -6.69 1.35 4.00
C ASP A 93 -7.08 1.10 5.46
N ASP A 94 -6.10 1.19 6.37
CA ASP A 94 -6.25 1.03 7.81
C ASP A 94 -7.00 -0.27 8.23
N CYS A 95 -6.96 -1.31 7.40
CA CYS A 95 -7.68 -2.58 7.61
C CYS A 95 -6.96 -3.55 8.57
N LEU A 96 -5.88 -3.11 9.22
CA LEU A 96 -5.00 -3.93 10.06
C LEU A 96 -5.60 -4.34 11.42
N TYR A 97 -6.76 -3.81 11.80
CA TYR A 97 -7.39 -4.20 13.06
C TYR A 97 -7.77 -5.69 13.08
N ASP A 98 -8.15 -6.23 11.92
CA ASP A 98 -8.38 -7.66 11.75
C ASP A 98 -7.08 -8.34 11.28
N ASN A 99 -6.60 -9.37 11.99
CA ASN A 99 -5.41 -10.14 11.60
C ASN A 99 -5.72 -11.23 10.56
N SER A 100 -6.99 -11.42 10.17
CA SER A 100 -7.41 -12.48 9.26
C SER A 100 -6.77 -12.38 7.87
N TRP A 101 -6.55 -11.16 7.36
CA TRP A 101 -5.95 -10.93 6.05
C TRP A 101 -4.50 -11.43 5.98
N GLN A 102 -3.76 -11.42 7.10
CA GLN A 102 -2.36 -11.89 7.15
C GLN A 102 -2.25 -13.40 6.89
N LYS A 103 -3.32 -14.15 7.18
CA LYS A 103 -3.38 -15.61 6.98
C LYS A 103 -3.84 -15.97 5.57
N ASP A 104 -4.32 -15.01 4.79
CA ASP A 104 -4.79 -15.28 3.45
C ASP A 104 -3.63 -15.47 2.46
N LYS A 105 -3.50 -16.70 1.96
CA LYS A 105 -2.52 -17.07 0.93
C LYS A 105 -2.60 -16.18 -0.32
N ARG A 106 -3.77 -15.60 -0.64
CA ARG A 106 -3.92 -14.68 -1.79
C ARG A 106 -3.25 -13.34 -1.52
N ILE A 107 -3.28 -12.83 -0.28
CA ILE A 107 -2.51 -11.63 0.06
C ILE A 107 -1.01 -11.89 -0.05
N ARG A 108 -0.55 -13.04 0.45
CA ARG A 108 0.84 -13.47 0.23
C ARG A 108 1.18 -13.53 -1.26
N GLU A 109 0.27 -14.03 -2.09
CA GLU A 109 0.42 -14.05 -3.56
C GLU A 109 0.48 -12.63 -4.15
N VAL A 110 -0.34 -11.68 -3.67
CA VAL A 110 -0.28 -10.27 -4.09
C VAL A 110 1.08 -9.64 -3.75
N PHE A 111 1.59 -9.83 -2.53
CA PHE A 111 2.91 -9.32 -2.15
C PHE A 111 4.02 -9.93 -3.00
N MET A 112 4.06 -11.25 -3.12
CA MET A 112 5.20 -11.95 -3.74
C MET A 112 5.16 -11.90 -5.28
N ASN A 113 3.97 -11.91 -5.88
CA ASN A 113 3.79 -12.09 -7.32
C ASN A 113 2.93 -10.99 -7.96
N GLY A 114 2.56 -9.93 -7.24
CA GLY A 114 1.67 -8.87 -7.73
C GLY A 114 2.11 -8.25 -9.05
N ARG A 115 3.42 -8.07 -9.23
CA ARG A 115 4.03 -7.59 -10.48
C ARG A 115 3.70 -8.47 -11.69
N HIS A 116 3.71 -9.78 -11.54
CA HIS A 116 3.35 -10.72 -12.62
C HIS A 116 1.86 -10.63 -12.97
N TYR A 117 1.04 -10.14 -12.04
CA TYR A 117 -0.39 -9.96 -12.23
C TYR A 117 -0.79 -8.51 -12.53
N LYS A 118 0.18 -7.61 -12.73
CA LYS A 118 -0.04 -6.18 -13.01
C LYS A 118 -0.90 -5.50 -11.93
N ILE A 119 -0.59 -5.79 -10.67
CA ILE A 119 -1.30 -5.26 -9.50
C ILE A 119 -0.52 -4.09 -8.89
N LEU A 120 -1.11 -2.91 -8.84
CA LEU A 120 -0.72 -1.85 -7.90
C LEU A 120 -1.31 -2.19 -6.53
N TYR A 121 -0.49 -2.44 -5.53
CA TYR A 121 -0.98 -2.74 -4.19
C TYR A 121 -0.59 -1.63 -3.21
N LEU A 122 -1.59 -0.96 -2.65
CA LEU A 122 -1.42 0.13 -1.67
C LEU A 122 -1.94 -0.33 -0.31
N LEU A 123 -1.10 -0.24 0.71
CA LEU A 123 -1.43 -0.64 2.07
C LEU A 123 -1.10 0.49 3.04
N THR A 124 -2.09 0.97 3.79
CA THR A 124 -1.87 1.94 4.88
C THR A 124 -1.90 1.25 6.25
N MET A 125 -1.02 1.71 7.14
CA MET A 125 -0.84 1.13 8.45
C MET A 125 -0.65 2.21 9.50
N GLN A 126 -1.42 2.14 10.58
CA GLN A 126 -1.16 2.94 11.78
C GLN A 126 -0.05 2.33 12.64
N HIS A 127 0.00 0.99 12.72
CA HIS A 127 1.03 0.27 13.46
C HIS A 127 2.06 -0.35 12.51
N PRO A 128 3.37 -0.10 12.71
CA PRO A 128 4.41 -0.55 11.77
C PRO A 128 4.53 -2.07 11.68
N LEU A 129 4.02 -2.84 12.64
CA LEU A 129 4.23 -4.29 12.71
C LEU A 129 3.13 -5.13 12.05
N GLY A 130 2.20 -4.53 11.31
CA GLY A 130 1.08 -5.25 10.68
C GLY A 130 1.48 -6.24 9.60
N ILE A 131 2.63 -6.05 8.94
CA ILE A 131 3.08 -6.93 7.86
C ILE A 131 4.02 -8.01 8.42
N PRO A 132 3.75 -9.31 8.17
CA PRO A 132 4.67 -10.39 8.50
C PRO A 132 6.08 -10.18 7.92
N PRO A 133 7.17 -10.50 8.65
CA PRO A 133 8.54 -10.23 8.21
C PRO A 133 8.88 -10.74 6.80
N HIS A 134 8.42 -11.94 6.45
CA HIS A 134 8.68 -12.57 5.15
C HIS A 134 7.99 -11.87 3.96
N LEU A 135 7.01 -10.99 4.21
CA LEU A 135 6.36 -10.21 3.15
C LEU A 135 7.02 -8.85 2.94
N ARG A 136 7.72 -8.31 3.94
CA ARG A 136 8.31 -6.96 3.90
C ARG A 136 9.36 -6.78 2.81
N THR A 137 10.08 -7.86 2.47
CA THR A 137 11.07 -7.86 1.38
C THR A 137 10.47 -7.68 -0.01
N ASN A 138 9.14 -7.79 -0.16
CA ASN A 138 8.44 -7.57 -1.42
C ASN A 138 7.86 -6.15 -1.53
N ILE A 139 8.10 -5.29 -0.54
CA ILE A 139 7.65 -3.89 -0.58
C ILE A 139 8.60 -3.10 -1.47
N ASP A 140 8.07 -2.47 -2.52
CA ASP A 140 8.83 -1.62 -3.42
C ASP A 140 9.10 -0.24 -2.80
N PHE A 141 8.09 0.35 -2.17
CA PHE A 141 8.16 1.69 -1.59
C PHE A 141 7.55 1.73 -0.19
N VAL A 142 8.21 2.43 0.72
CA VAL A 142 7.68 2.75 2.05
C VAL A 142 7.55 4.26 2.20
N PHE A 143 6.33 4.74 2.37
CA PHE A 143 6.00 6.13 2.67
C PHE A 143 5.82 6.26 4.17
N ILE A 144 6.61 7.12 4.81
CA ILE A 144 6.62 7.32 6.25
C ILE A 144 6.10 8.74 6.51
N THR A 145 4.94 8.82 7.14
CA THR A 145 4.33 10.08 7.59
C THR A 145 4.73 10.37 9.03
N MET A 146 4.49 11.59 9.50
CA MET A 146 4.90 12.04 10.83
C MET A 146 4.45 11.07 11.95
N GLU A 147 5.39 10.60 12.76
CA GLU A 147 5.16 9.72 13.91
C GLU A 147 5.81 10.31 15.16
N ASN A 148 5.05 10.53 16.23
CA ASN A 148 5.55 11.21 17.43
C ASN A 148 6.02 10.21 18.51
N ILE A 149 5.53 8.97 18.45
CA ILE A 149 5.82 7.97 19.47
C ILE A 149 7.20 7.37 19.17
N VAL A 150 8.19 7.67 20.02
CA VAL A 150 9.57 7.19 19.88
C VAL A 150 9.66 5.67 19.71
N SER A 151 8.82 4.91 20.43
CA SER A 151 8.75 3.46 20.26
C SER A 151 8.29 3.03 18.86
N ASN A 152 7.33 3.74 18.26
CA ASN A 152 6.91 3.49 16.89
C ASN A 152 7.97 3.92 15.88
N ARG A 153 8.60 5.09 16.08
CA ARG A 153 9.75 5.53 15.27
C ARG A 153 10.83 4.44 15.22
N ARG A 154 11.17 3.87 16.38
CA ARG A 154 12.17 2.79 16.50
C ARG A 154 11.76 1.56 15.70
N ARG A 155 10.51 1.12 15.82
CA ARG A 155 9.96 0.00 15.02
C ARG A 155 9.96 0.29 13.52
N ILE A 156 9.65 1.52 13.11
CA ILE A 156 9.70 1.92 11.69
C ILE A 156 11.14 1.81 11.18
N TRP A 157 12.10 2.38 11.92
CA TRP A 157 13.52 2.34 11.59
C TRP A 157 14.04 0.89 11.45
N GLU A 158 13.82 0.06 12.47
CA GLU A 158 14.30 -1.33 12.53
C GLU A 158 13.72 -2.23 11.43
N HIS A 159 12.53 -1.90 10.88
CA HIS A 159 11.82 -2.80 9.97
C HIS A 159 11.65 -2.29 8.55
N TYR A 160 11.72 -0.98 8.33
CA TYR A 160 11.49 -0.37 7.01
C TYR A 160 12.55 0.65 6.61
N ALA A 161 13.32 1.19 7.57
CA ALA A 161 14.27 2.27 7.30
C ALA A 161 15.73 1.88 7.57
N GLY A 162 16.09 0.62 7.28
CA GLY A 162 17.46 0.11 7.45
C GLY A 162 18.52 0.80 6.56
N VAL A 163 18.11 1.67 5.64
CA VAL A 163 19.01 2.56 4.89
C VAL A 163 19.66 3.62 5.79
N PHE A 164 19.04 3.95 6.93
CA PHE A 164 19.60 4.88 7.91
C PHE A 164 20.51 4.12 8.89
N PRO A 165 21.83 4.40 8.94
CA PRO A 165 22.77 3.73 9.83
C PRO A 165 22.46 3.89 11.32
N THR A 166 21.83 4.99 11.74
CA THR A 166 21.48 5.24 13.14
C THR A 166 20.03 5.69 13.29
N PHE A 167 19.47 5.41 14.46
CA PHE A 167 18.10 5.82 14.80
C PHE A 167 17.95 7.33 14.85
N GLU A 168 18.99 8.03 15.30
CA GLU A 168 19.04 9.49 15.40
C GLU A 168 19.00 10.13 14.01
N MET A 169 19.75 9.57 13.05
CA MET A 169 19.73 10.04 11.67
C MET A 169 18.36 9.83 11.02
N PHE A 170 17.75 8.65 11.24
CA PHE A 170 16.37 8.40 10.82
C PHE A 170 15.40 9.42 11.40
N CYS A 171 15.45 9.68 12.71
CA CYS A 171 14.55 10.64 13.36
C CYS A 171 14.73 12.05 12.80
N SER A 172 15.96 12.53 12.67
CA SER A 172 16.25 13.85 12.13
C SER A 172 15.75 14.01 10.70
N THR A 173 15.96 13.00 9.84
CA THR A 173 15.48 13.05 8.46
C THR A 173 13.96 12.95 8.39
N MET A 174 13.34 12.05 9.16
CA MET A 174 11.88 11.93 9.21
C MET A 174 11.25 13.25 9.67
N ASP A 175 11.81 13.92 10.67
CA ASP A 175 11.29 15.19 11.16
C ASP A 175 11.34 16.26 10.06
N GLN A 176 12.46 16.39 9.34
CA GLN A 176 12.60 17.33 8.23
C GLN A 176 11.65 17.03 7.06
N CYS A 177 11.45 15.75 6.71
CA CYS A 177 10.63 15.34 5.56
C CYS A 177 9.14 15.20 5.87
N THR A 178 8.71 15.41 7.12
CA THR A 178 7.30 15.26 7.52
C THR A 178 6.70 16.56 8.05
N GLU A 179 7.42 17.68 7.89
CA GLU A 179 6.85 19.02 8.02
C GLU A 179 5.79 19.24 6.92
N ASN A 180 4.81 20.11 7.18
CA ASN A 180 3.79 20.51 6.19
C ASN A 180 2.97 19.39 5.53
N TYR A 181 2.77 18.26 6.22
CA TYR A 181 2.07 17.07 5.70
C TYR A 181 2.79 16.33 4.56
N GLU A 182 4.09 16.59 4.37
CA GLU A 182 4.96 15.82 3.50
C GLU A 182 5.28 14.44 4.10
N CYS A 183 6.01 13.61 3.34
CA CYS A 183 6.41 12.29 3.81
C CYS A 183 7.83 11.89 3.37
N LEU A 184 8.46 11.04 4.18
CA LEU A 184 9.71 10.39 3.83
C LEU A 184 9.42 9.16 2.98
N VAL A 185 10.00 9.06 1.77
CA VAL A 185 9.83 7.90 0.90
C VAL A 185 11.13 7.09 0.79
N ILE A 186 11.02 5.79 1.06
CA ILE A 186 12.11 4.83 0.90
C ILE A 186 11.83 3.98 -0.34
N ASN A 187 12.76 4.00 -1.30
CA ASN A 187 12.73 3.16 -2.48
C ASN A 187 13.64 1.94 -2.31
N ASN A 188 13.04 0.77 -2.08
CA ASN A 188 13.77 -0.48 -1.88
C ASN A 188 14.35 -1.06 -3.18
N ASN A 189 13.90 -0.61 -4.36
CA ASN A 189 14.42 -1.09 -5.64
C ASN A 189 15.77 -0.48 -6.04
N SER A 190 16.11 0.69 -5.49
CA SER A 190 17.31 1.43 -5.89
C SER A 190 18.22 1.80 -4.71
N ILE A 191 17.86 1.40 -3.48
CA ILE A 191 18.49 1.85 -2.22
C ILE A 191 18.65 3.37 -2.25
N GLN A 192 17.55 4.09 -2.52
CA GLN A 192 17.52 5.55 -2.58
C GLN A 192 16.45 6.09 -1.65
N ILE A 193 16.79 7.18 -0.95
CA ILE A 193 15.84 8.00 -0.22
C ILE A 193 15.29 9.01 -1.22
N LEU A 194 13.97 9.00 -1.40
CA LEU A 194 13.28 10.01 -2.19
C LEU A 194 12.58 10.93 -1.18
N VAL A 195 12.95 12.21 -1.20
CA VAL A 195 12.22 13.25 -0.47
C VAL A 195 11.16 13.77 -1.44
N GLN A 196 9.89 13.62 -1.09
CA GLN A 196 8.79 14.08 -1.92
C GLN A 196 8.08 15.23 -1.20
N PHE A 197 8.17 16.42 -1.81
CA PHE A 197 7.49 17.65 -1.41
C PHE A 197 6.04 17.64 -1.89
#